data_AF-A0A2N0QXE7-F1
#
_entry.id   AF-A0A2N0QXE7-F1
#
_cell.length_a   1.000
_cell.length_b   1.000
_cell.length_c   1.000
_cell.angle_alpha   90.00
_cell.angle_beta   90.00
_cell.angle_gamma   90.00
#
_symmetry.space_group_name_H-M   'P 1'
#
loop_
_entity.id
_entity.type
_entity.pdbx_description
1 polymer ?
#
loop_
_entity_poly.entity_id
_entity_poly.type
_entity_poly.pdbx_seq_one_letter_code
_entity_poly.pdbx_strand_id
1 'polypeptide(L)'
;MKHNFWKGLASKINLEFRTTYTGRQCKEKFNGLVRAYKKMQLYIEGKPKGRKSALGTKYYEEFSERFWEKRQTIYDIAHEINTTSHTTTSSTSPLHSPICSPISPLCSHSSSSPTPLRHSSPTPLLHYSSPTPYRL
;
A
#
# COMPACT_ATOMS: atom_id res chain seq x y z
N MET A 1 10.25 -7.86 -2.74
CA MET A 1 11.44 -7.93 -3.63
C MET A 1 12.28 -9.13 -3.22
N LYS A 2 12.46 -10.11 -4.11
CA LYS A 2 13.14 -11.37 -3.81
C LYS A 2 14.63 -11.13 -3.54
N HIS A 3 15.21 -11.78 -2.52
CA HIS A 3 16.62 -11.68 -2.10
C HIS A 3 17.62 -11.78 -3.29
N ASN A 4 17.27 -12.58 -4.29
CA ASN A 4 18.10 -12.83 -5.47
C ASN A 4 18.25 -11.62 -6.40
N PHE A 5 17.30 -10.68 -6.42
CA PHE A 5 17.38 -9.48 -7.27
C PHE A 5 18.60 -8.63 -6.91
N TRP A 6 18.73 -8.30 -5.63
CA TRP A 6 19.81 -7.44 -5.15
C TRP A 6 21.17 -8.12 -5.25
N LYS A 7 21.23 -9.44 -5.03
CA LYS A 7 22.46 -10.21 -5.23
C LYS A 7 22.90 -10.17 -6.69
N GLY A 8 21.98 -10.40 -7.63
CA GLY A 8 22.29 -10.32 -9.07
C GLY A 8 22.70 -8.90 -9.51
N LEU A 9 22.03 -7.87 -8.99
CA LEU A 9 22.41 -6.48 -9.26
C LEU A 9 23.80 -6.16 -8.73
N ALA A 10 24.11 -6.60 -7.51
CA ALA A 10 25.42 -6.43 -6.91
C ALA A 10 26.52 -7.12 -7.75
N SER A 11 26.27 -8.35 -8.23
CA SER A 11 27.19 -9.04 -9.13
C SER A 11 27.50 -8.25 -10.41
N LYS A 12 26.48 -7.64 -11.04
CA LYS A 12 26.68 -6.82 -12.25
C LYS A 12 27.50 -5.57 -11.96
N ILE A 13 27.15 -4.82 -10.92
CA ILE A 13 27.87 -3.59 -10.51
C ILE A 13 29.32 -3.93 -10.15
N ASN A 14 29.54 -5.02 -9.43
CA ASN A 14 30.87 -5.44 -9.02
C ASN A 14 31.74 -5.81 -10.22
N LEU A 15 31.17 -6.48 -11.22
CA LEU A 15 31.86 -6.84 -12.46
C LEU A 15 32.25 -5.61 -13.27
N GLU A 16 31.33 -4.66 -13.45
CA GLU A 16 31.52 -3.46 -14.27
C GLU A 16 32.50 -2.46 -13.63
N PHE A 17 32.31 -2.16 -12.34
CA PHE A 17 33.06 -1.11 -11.65
C PHE A 17 34.21 -1.65 -10.80
N ARG A 18 34.51 -2.96 -10.86
CA ARG A 18 35.52 -3.65 -10.03
C ARG A 18 35.33 -3.38 -8.53
N THR A 19 34.08 -3.45 -8.08
CA THR A 19 33.70 -3.25 -6.67
C THR A 19 33.31 -4.55 -5.98
N THR A 20 33.04 -4.51 -4.68
CA THR A 20 32.73 -5.69 -3.84
C THR A 20 31.43 -5.53 -3.04
N TYR A 21 30.43 -4.88 -3.63
CA TYR A 21 29.13 -4.71 -2.99
C TYR A 21 28.40 -6.03 -2.77
N THR A 22 27.71 -6.12 -1.64
CA THR A 22 26.71 -7.14 -1.37
C THR A 22 25.33 -6.67 -1.80
N GLY A 23 24.41 -7.60 -2.05
CA GLY A 23 23.01 -7.24 -2.35
C GLY A 23 22.36 -6.38 -1.26
N ARG A 24 22.71 -6.63 0.01
CA ARG A 24 22.26 -5.79 1.13
C ARG A 24 22.73 -4.34 0.99
N GLN A 25 24.01 -4.12 0.68
CA GLN A 25 24.55 -2.78 0.48
C GLN A 25 23.91 -2.07 -0.73
N CYS A 26 23.67 -2.79 -1.83
CA CYS A 26 22.96 -2.23 -2.99
C CYS A 26 21.54 -1.77 -2.60
N LYS A 27 20.79 -2.60 -1.85
CA LYS A 27 19.46 -2.23 -1.34
C LYS A 27 19.50 -1.00 -0.43
N GLU A 28 20.46 -0.95 0.49
CA GLU A 28 20.61 0.16 1.42
C GLU A 28 20.96 1.47 0.70
N LYS A 29 21.88 1.43 -0.26
CA LYS A 29 22.23 2.59 -1.11
C LYS A 29 21.04 3.06 -1.94
N PHE A 30 20.35 2.13 -2.60
CA PHE A 30 19.16 2.44 -3.38
C PHE A 30 18.07 3.11 -2.54
N ASN A 31 17.78 2.58 -1.35
CA ASN A 31 16.84 3.20 -0.43
C ASN A 31 17.31 4.60 0.02
N GLY A 32 18.61 4.82 0.13
CA GLY A 32 19.20 6.14 0.34
C GLY A 32 18.86 7.14 -0.77
N LEU A 33 19.00 6.71 -2.03
CA LEU A 33 18.65 7.51 -3.21
C LEU A 33 17.16 7.86 -3.21
N VAL A 34 16.28 6.88 -2.97
CA VAL A 34 14.82 7.11 -2.90
C VAL A 34 14.47 8.10 -1.78
N ARG A 35 15.12 8.02 -0.61
CA ARG A 35 14.91 8.99 0.48
C ARG A 35 15.38 10.40 0.11
N ALA A 36 16.52 10.52 -0.57
CA ALA A 36 17.04 11.80 -1.02
C ALA A 36 16.09 12.44 -2.06
N TYR A 37 15.58 11.64 -3.01
CA TYR A 37 14.55 12.05 -3.96
C TYR A 37 13.31 12.60 -3.24
N LYS A 38 12.73 11.83 -2.30
CA LYS A 38 11.53 12.24 -1.56
C LYS A 38 11.73 13.53 -0.76
N LYS A 39 12.91 13.73 -0.15
CA LYS A 39 13.24 14.98 0.55
C LYS A 39 13.39 16.17 -0.40
N MET A 40 13.93 15.96 -1.60
CA MET A 40 14.02 16.98 -2.64
C MET A 40 12.64 17.35 -3.18
N GLN A 41 11.77 16.35 -3.39
CA GLN A 41 10.39 16.58 -3.81
C GLN A 41 9.63 17.46 -2.80
N LEU A 42 9.71 17.14 -1.50
CA LEU A 42 9.12 17.97 -0.45
C LEU A 42 9.71 19.39 -0.41
N TYR A 43 11.01 19.55 -0.72
CA TYR A 43 11.65 20.86 -0.80
C TYR A 43 11.08 21.71 -1.95
N ILE A 44 10.90 21.10 -3.13
CA ILE A 44 10.33 21.77 -4.31
C ILE A 44 8.86 22.16 -4.06
N GLU A 45 8.11 21.28 -3.39
CA GLU A 45 6.71 21.54 -2.98
C GLU A 45 6.59 22.56 -1.82
N GLY A 46 7.70 23.06 -1.26
CA GLY A 46 7.68 23.99 -0.13
C GLY A 46 7.20 23.38 1.19
N LYS A 47 7.16 22.04 1.30
CA LYS A 47 6.63 21.35 2.47
C LYS A 47 7.66 21.25 3.61
N PRO A 48 7.20 21.22 4.87
CA PRO A 48 8.09 20.97 6.00
C PRO A 48 8.75 19.58 5.85
N LYS A 49 9.98 19.45 6.38
CA LYS A 49 10.87 18.26 6.21
C LYS A 49 11.52 18.12 4.83
N GLY A 50 11.20 19.01 3.87
CA GLY A 50 11.95 19.14 2.63
C GLY A 50 13.41 19.53 2.90
N ARG A 51 14.33 18.97 2.11
CA ARG A 51 15.75 19.34 2.16
C ARG A 51 16.41 19.20 0.79
N LYS A 52 17.02 20.28 0.31
CA LYS A 52 17.95 20.24 -0.83
C LYS A 52 19.26 19.58 -0.39
N SER A 53 19.72 18.60 -1.15
CA SER A 53 21.01 17.91 -0.93
C SER A 53 21.67 17.68 -2.28
N ALA A 54 23.00 17.63 -2.34
CA ALA A 54 23.70 17.40 -3.61
C ALA A 54 23.25 16.10 -4.30
N LEU A 55 23.10 15.02 -3.52
CA LEU A 55 22.58 13.74 -4.01
C LEU A 55 21.14 13.85 -4.51
N GLY A 56 20.28 14.51 -3.72
CA GLY A 56 18.88 14.74 -4.10
C GLY A 56 18.75 15.57 -5.37
N THR A 57 19.55 16.63 -5.51
CA THR A 57 19.56 17.47 -6.72
C THR A 57 20.01 16.68 -7.94
N LYS A 58 21.11 15.93 -7.87
CA LYS A 58 21.60 15.12 -8.99
C LYS A 58 20.58 14.09 -9.46
N TYR A 59 20.02 13.33 -8.52
CA TYR A 59 19.16 12.21 -8.88
C TYR A 59 17.69 12.59 -9.05
N TYR A 60 17.21 13.75 -8.58
CA TYR A 60 15.80 14.14 -8.74
C TYR A 60 15.33 14.15 -10.19
N GLU A 61 16.17 14.64 -11.10
CA GLU A 61 15.86 14.67 -12.54
C GLU A 61 15.95 13.26 -13.16
N GLU A 62 17.04 12.54 -12.92
CA GLU A 62 17.25 11.17 -13.43
C GLU A 62 16.15 10.20 -12.97
N PHE A 63 15.64 10.41 -11.76
CA PHE A 63 14.66 9.53 -11.11
C PHE A 63 13.21 10.05 -11.30
N SER A 64 12.99 11.05 -12.14
CA SER A 64 11.66 11.66 -12.36
C SER A 64 10.59 10.66 -12.83
N GLU A 65 10.97 9.59 -13.53
CA GLU A 65 10.06 8.53 -13.99
C GLU A 65 9.53 7.62 -12.88
N ARG A 66 10.09 7.70 -11.66
CA ARG A 66 9.67 6.93 -10.48
C ARG A 66 9.52 5.43 -10.73
N PHE A 67 10.40 4.84 -11.52
CA PHE A 67 10.37 3.41 -11.90
C PHE A 67 10.34 2.43 -10.71
N TRP A 68 10.70 2.90 -9.51
CA TRP A 68 10.67 2.13 -8.27
C TRP A 68 9.34 2.16 -7.53
N GLU A 69 8.41 3.04 -7.92
CA GLU A 69 7.05 3.05 -7.42
C GLU A 69 6.22 2.02 -8.19
N LYS A 70 5.36 1.30 -7.47
CA LYS A 70 4.40 0.42 -8.10
C LYS A 70 3.43 1.31 -8.87
N ARG A 71 3.32 1.11 -10.19
CA ARG A 71 2.29 1.79 -10.99
C ARG A 71 0.91 1.45 -10.43
N GLN A 72 0.08 2.45 -10.22
CA GLN A 72 -1.30 2.27 -9.82
C GLN A 72 -2.02 1.56 -10.98
N THR A 73 -2.66 0.44 -10.69
CA THR A 73 -3.45 -0.29 -11.69
C THR A 73 -4.87 0.26 -11.74
N ILE A 74 -5.60 -0.02 -12.82
CA ILE A 74 -7.02 0.34 -12.95
C ILE A 74 -7.84 -0.23 -11.77
N TYR A 75 -7.47 -1.41 -11.27
CA TYR A 75 -8.10 -2.01 -10.08
C TYR A 75 -7.82 -1.22 -8.81
N ASP A 76 -6.58 -0.76 -8.62
CA ASP A 76 -6.20 0.06 -7.46
C ASP A 76 -7.00 1.38 -7.48
N ILE A 77 -7.17 2.00 -8.66
CA ILE A 77 -7.95 3.24 -8.86
C ILE A 77 -9.44 3.00 -8.57
N ALA A 78 -10.02 1.95 -9.15
CA ALA A 78 -11.44 1.62 -8.96
C ALA A 78 -11.77 1.31 -7.48
N HIS A 79 -10.86 0.61 -6.79
CA HIS A 79 -11.01 0.32 -5.36
C HIS A 79 -10.98 1.60 -4.51
N GLU A 80 -10.07 2.54 -4.81
CA GLU A 80 -9.97 3.83 -4.11
C GLU A 80 -11.23 4.70 -4.30
N ILE A 81 -11.78 4.77 -5.53
CA ILE A 81 -13.02 5.51 -5.83
C ILE A 81 -14.20 4.93 -5.05
N ASN A 82 -14.36 3.60 -5.08
CA ASN A 82 -15.45 2.92 -4.38
C ASN A 82 -15.34 3.13 -2.87
N THR A 83 -14.14 3.02 -2.28
CA THR A 83 -13.96 3.18 -0.82
C THR A 83 -14.06 4.63 -0.34
N THR A 84 -13.57 5.60 -1.10
CA THR A 84 -13.64 7.03 -0.74
C THR A 84 -15.07 7.57 -0.79
N SER A 85 -15.88 7.09 -1.75
CA SER A 85 -17.28 7.50 -1.91
C SER A 85 -18.18 7.13 -0.73
N HIS A 86 -17.80 6.15 0.09
CA HIS A 86 -18.59 5.70 1.23
C HIS A 86 -18.27 6.39 2.57
N THR A 87 -17.32 7.33 2.62
CA THR A 87 -16.88 7.98 3.88
C THR A 87 -17.46 9.39 4.10
N THR A 88 -18.18 9.96 3.13
CA THR A 88 -18.73 11.33 3.24
C THR A 88 -20.25 11.34 3.41
N THR A 89 -20.79 10.63 4.40
CA THR A 89 -22.15 10.92 4.89
C THR A 89 -22.22 10.69 6.39
N SER A 90 -21.76 11.66 7.17
CA SER A 90 -22.16 11.80 8.57
C SER A 90 -22.33 13.27 8.90
N SER A 91 -23.60 13.63 9.12
CA SER A 91 -24.11 14.76 9.89
C SER A 91 -24.00 16.17 9.30
N THR A 92 -25.11 16.68 8.72
CA THR A 92 -25.97 17.68 9.39
C THR A 92 -27.28 17.87 8.58
N SER A 93 -28.42 17.60 9.21
CA SER A 93 -29.76 17.79 8.66
C SER A 93 -30.19 19.26 8.72
N PRO A 94 -30.88 19.80 7.70
CA PRO A 94 -31.75 20.95 7.88
C PRO A 94 -33.18 20.50 8.14
N LEU A 95 -33.71 20.88 9.31
CA LEU A 95 -35.15 20.96 9.57
C LEU A 95 -35.81 21.83 8.51
N HIS A 96 -36.81 21.32 7.80
CA HIS A 96 -38.12 21.97 7.64
C HIS A 96 -39.04 21.08 6.79
N SER A 97 -40.15 20.65 7.39
CA SER A 97 -41.39 20.38 6.67
C SER A 97 -42.31 21.60 6.86
N PRO A 98 -43.26 21.86 5.95
CA PRO A 98 -44.58 21.27 6.15
C PRO A 98 -45.37 20.87 4.89
N ILE A 99 -46.12 19.77 5.06
CA ILE A 99 -47.53 19.54 4.70
C ILE A 99 -47.95 19.57 3.22
N CYS A 100 -48.33 18.40 2.71
CA CYS A 100 -49.56 18.23 1.94
C CYS A 100 -50.18 16.85 2.27
N SER A 101 -51.45 16.83 2.63
CA SER A 101 -52.17 15.71 3.27
C SER A 101 -52.90 14.79 2.25
N PRO A 102 -53.78 13.86 2.65
CA PRO A 102 -53.61 12.42 2.46
C PRO A 102 -54.57 11.81 1.41
N ILE A 103 -54.33 10.57 0.96
CA ILE A 103 -55.34 9.56 0.58
C ILE A 103 -54.59 8.20 0.49
N SER A 104 -54.98 7.24 1.33
CA SER A 104 -54.64 5.80 1.21
C SER A 104 -55.81 5.08 0.51
N PRO A 105 -55.89 3.73 0.38
CA PRO A 105 -54.90 2.66 0.60
C PRO A 105 -54.89 1.61 -0.55
N LEU A 106 -53.90 0.69 -0.62
CA LEU A 106 -54.19 -0.76 -0.72
C LEU A 106 -52.92 -1.62 -0.57
N CYS A 107 -53.05 -2.62 0.31
CA CYS A 107 -52.45 -3.97 0.36
C CYS A 107 -51.19 -4.24 -0.49
N SER A 108 -50.13 -4.84 0.05
CA SER A 108 -50.13 -6.25 0.47
C SER A 108 -48.72 -6.67 0.88
N HIS A 109 -48.62 -7.43 1.98
CA HIS A 109 -47.81 -8.67 2.18
C HIS A 109 -46.36 -8.70 1.66
N SER A 110 -45.33 -9.16 2.37
CA SER A 110 -45.14 -9.87 3.63
C SER A 110 -43.61 -10.01 3.81
N SER A 111 -43.16 -10.13 5.07
CA SER A 111 -42.10 -11.04 5.58
C SER A 111 -40.76 -11.19 4.79
N SER A 112 -39.57 -11.09 5.36
CA SER A 112 -39.08 -11.69 6.61
C SER A 112 -37.68 -11.16 6.99
N SER A 113 -37.36 -11.23 8.27
CA SER A 113 -36.12 -10.88 8.97
C SER A 113 -34.79 -11.46 8.41
N PRO A 114 -33.65 -10.81 8.72
CA PRO A 114 -32.30 -11.30 8.41
C PRO A 114 -31.77 -12.26 9.50
N THR A 115 -31.14 -13.37 9.09
CA THR A 115 -30.30 -14.20 9.97
C THR A 115 -28.84 -13.73 9.95
N PRO A 116 -28.13 -13.68 11.10
CA PRO A 116 -26.73 -13.29 11.16
C PRO A 116 -25.78 -14.45 10.82
N LEU A 117 -24.73 -14.14 10.05
CA LEU A 117 -23.60 -15.03 9.77
C LEU A 117 -22.97 -15.53 11.08
N ARG A 118 -22.95 -16.86 11.27
CA ARG A 118 -22.16 -17.49 12.33
C ARG A 118 -20.70 -17.58 11.94
N HIS A 119 -19.86 -17.04 12.81
CA HIS A 119 -18.44 -17.31 12.93
C HIS A 119 -18.16 -18.80 13.12
N SER A 120 -17.12 -19.32 12.46
CA SER A 120 -16.37 -20.50 12.90
C SER A 120 -15.00 -20.53 12.24
N SER A 121 -13.96 -20.25 13.03
CA SER A 121 -12.64 -20.89 12.89
C SER A 121 -12.54 -21.96 13.97
N PRO A 122 -11.84 -23.08 13.71
CA PRO A 122 -10.77 -23.44 14.64
C PRO A 122 -9.52 -24.05 13.98
N THR A 123 -8.37 -23.50 14.41
CA THR A 123 -7.11 -24.15 14.83
C THR A 123 -6.30 -25.06 13.87
N PRO A 124 -4.99 -24.79 13.67
CA PRO A 124 -4.05 -25.74 13.07
C PRO A 124 -3.53 -26.75 14.12
N LEU A 125 -3.59 -28.05 13.79
CA LEU A 125 -2.96 -29.10 14.60
C LEU A 125 -1.44 -29.09 14.41
N LEU A 126 -0.73 -28.82 15.49
CA LEU A 126 0.69 -29.08 15.66
C LEU A 126 0.93 -30.60 15.63
N HIS A 127 1.81 -31.07 14.73
CA HIS A 127 2.58 -32.28 15.00
C HIS A 127 4.06 -31.96 14.99
N TYR A 128 4.56 -31.82 16.22
CA TYR A 128 5.95 -31.77 16.59
C TYR A 128 6.55 -33.17 16.39
N SER A 129 7.61 -33.30 15.61
CA SER A 129 8.49 -34.47 15.65
C SER A 129 9.90 -34.03 15.21
N SER A 130 10.72 -33.69 16.20
CA SER A 130 12.19 -33.80 16.15
C SER A 130 12.58 -35.07 16.90
N PRO A 131 13.86 -35.45 16.99
CA PRO A 131 14.92 -35.57 15.97
C PRO A 131 15.43 -37.04 15.93
N THR A 132 16.23 -37.42 14.93
CA THR A 132 17.17 -38.54 15.09
C THR A 132 18.58 -38.15 14.64
N PRO A 133 19.62 -38.44 15.45
CA PRO A 133 20.99 -38.04 15.19
C PRO A 133 21.88 -39.21 14.67
N TYR A 134 22.93 -38.83 13.92
CA TYR A 134 24.20 -39.52 13.57
C TYR A 134 24.23 -40.94 12.97
N ARG A 135 25.02 -41.10 11.88
CA ARG A 135 26.33 -41.79 11.86
C ARG A 135 27.02 -41.58 10.48
N LEU A 136 28.21 -40.95 10.49
CA LEU A 136 29.55 -41.53 10.24
C LEU A 136 29.75 -42.04 8.82
#